data_AF-A0A800EV68-F1
#
_entry.id   AF-A0A800EV68-F1
#
_cell.length_a   1.000
_cell.length_b   1.000
_cell.length_c   1.000
_cell.angle_alpha   90.00
_cell.angle_beta   90.00
_cell.angle_gamma   90.00
#
_symmetry.space_group_name_H-M   'P 1'
#
loop_
_entity.id
_entity.type
_entity.pdbx_description
1 polymer ?
#
loop_
_entity_poly.entity_id
_entity_poly.type
_entity_poly.pdbx_seq_one_letter_code
_entity_poly.pdbx_strand_id
1 'polypeptide(L)'
;MPEDTVAREGFIGAFLDLRIAAVYSETADIGDDVRDSILTVYGVTGQDLVDFIETHGEDVEFMNDLWTEVEARLIVRLERSDPDADEGLDDSEEFGTGDDGVFP
;
A
#
# COMPACT_ATOMS: atom_id res chain seq x y z
N MET A 1 12.75 14.26 14.32
CA MET A 1 13.95 14.10 13.46
C MET A 1 13.43 13.73 12.09
N PRO A 2 13.68 14.53 11.04
CA PRO A 2 13.02 14.39 9.73
C PRO A 2 13.66 13.36 8.80
N GLU A 3 14.82 12.81 9.16
CA GLU A 3 15.61 11.90 8.31
C GLU A 3 14.90 10.55 8.13
N ASP A 4 14.23 10.09 9.19
CA ASP A 4 13.46 8.84 9.22
C ASP A 4 12.22 8.88 8.30
N THR A 5 11.55 10.03 8.23
CA THR A 5 10.37 10.23 7.38
C THR A 5 10.73 10.22 5.90
N VAL A 6 11.85 10.84 5.53
CA VAL A 6 12.34 10.84 4.14
C VAL A 6 12.80 9.44 3.72
N ALA A 7 13.43 8.68 4.62
CA ALA A 7 13.77 7.28 4.40
C ALA A 7 12.52 6.40 4.24
N ARG A 8 11.49 6.62 5.08
CA ARG A 8 10.19 5.94 5.00
C ARG A 8 9.50 6.20 3.66
N GLU A 9 9.45 7.44 3.19
CA GLU A 9 8.81 7.77 1.91
C GLU A 9 9.53 7.13 0.71
N GLY A 10 10.87 7.10 0.74
CA GLY A 10 11.68 6.40 -0.26
C GLY A 10 11.44 4.88 -0.26
N PHE A 11 11.39 4.27 0.92
CA PHE A 11 11.08 2.85 1.11
C PHE A 11 9.68 2.51 0.55
N ILE A 12 8.65 3.25 0.98
CA ILE A 12 7.27 3.04 0.54
C ILE A 12 7.17 3.17 -0.98
N GLY A 13 7.80 4.20 -1.56
CA GLY A 13 7.81 4.41 -3.00
C GLY A 13 8.43 3.24 -3.76
N ALA A 14 9.64 2.84 -3.39
CA ALA A 14 10.34 1.72 -4.02
C ALA A 14 9.56 0.40 -3.87
N PHE A 15 9.03 0.12 -2.69
CA PHE A 15 8.27 -1.11 -2.43
C PHE A 15 6.95 -1.17 -3.22
N LEU A 16 6.23 -0.04 -3.31
CA LEU A 16 5.00 0.06 -4.11
C LEU A 16 5.26 -0.21 -5.58
N ASP A 17 6.27 0.44 -6.16
CA ASP A 17 6.58 0.28 -7.58
C ASP A 17 7.05 -1.16 -7.90
N LEU A 18 7.80 -1.79 -6.99
CA LEU A 18 8.13 -3.22 -7.09
C LEU A 18 6.87 -4.10 -7.02
N ARG A 19 5.97 -3.82 -6.09
CA ARG A 19 4.73 -4.61 -5.93
C ARG A 19 3.81 -4.47 -7.14
N ILE A 20 3.68 -3.26 -7.66
CA ILE A 20 2.89 -2.96 -8.86
C ILE A 20 3.49 -3.66 -10.08
N ALA A 21 4.80 -3.53 -10.29
CA ALA A 21 5.47 -4.23 -11.38
C ALA A 21 5.29 -5.75 -11.27
N ALA A 22 5.31 -6.30 -10.05
CA ALA A 22 5.06 -7.72 -9.81
C ALA A 22 3.61 -8.14 -10.11
N VAL A 23 2.63 -7.30 -9.77
CA VAL A 23 1.21 -7.53 -10.09
C VAL A 23 0.97 -7.49 -11.62
N TYR A 24 1.62 -6.57 -12.33
CA TYR A 24 1.55 -6.51 -13.80
C TYR A 24 2.38 -7.60 -14.49
N SER A 25 3.35 -8.20 -13.80
CA SER A 25 4.08 -9.36 -14.30
C SER A 25 3.24 -10.62 -14.13
N GLU A 26 2.86 -11.27 -15.23
CA GLU A 26 2.07 -12.52 -15.22
C GLU A 26 2.74 -13.65 -14.41
N THR A 27 4.06 -13.56 -14.20
CA THR A 27 4.89 -14.57 -13.53
C THR A 27 5.22 -14.24 -12.06
N ALA A 28 4.77 -13.09 -11.53
CA ALA A 28 5.18 -12.54 -10.22
C ALA A 28 6.71 -12.37 -10.05
N ASP A 29 7.48 -12.56 -11.11
CA ASP A 29 8.93 -12.38 -11.20
C ASP A 29 9.19 -11.13 -12.03
N ILE A 30 9.34 -10.02 -11.33
CA ILE A 30 9.88 -8.79 -11.89
C ILE A 30 11.38 -8.99 -12.03
N GLY A 31 11.81 -9.39 -13.22
CA GLY A 31 13.21 -9.68 -13.52
C GLY A 31 14.18 -8.64 -12.95
N ASP A 32 15.37 -9.10 -12.60
CA ASP A 32 16.40 -8.36 -11.85
C ASP A 32 16.63 -6.93 -12.39
N ASP A 33 16.62 -6.77 -13.72
CA ASP A 33 16.77 -5.48 -14.41
C ASP A 33 15.66 -4.46 -14.08
N VAL A 34 14.41 -4.92 -13.99
CA VAL A 34 13.26 -4.04 -13.66
C VAL A 34 13.34 -3.63 -12.20
N ARG A 35 13.68 -4.58 -11.33
CA ARG A 35 13.90 -4.30 -9.90
C ARG A 35 15.03 -3.29 -9.71
N ASP A 36 16.18 -3.47 -10.36
CA ASP A 36 17.32 -2.56 -10.25
C ASP A 36 17.00 -1.16 -10.81
N SER A 37 16.24 -1.10 -11.90
CA SER A 37 15.77 0.17 -12.47
C SER A 37 14.83 0.91 -11.52
N ILE A 38 13.92 0.22 -10.84
CA ILE A 38 13.02 0.82 -9.84
C ILE A 38 13.84 1.31 -8.65
N LEU A 39 14.70 0.47 -8.10
CA LEU A 39 15.58 0.79 -6.97
C LEU A 39 16.46 2.02 -7.25
N THR A 40 17.01 2.11 -8.45
CA THR A 40 17.81 3.27 -8.90
C THR A 40 17.03 4.59 -8.89
N VAL A 41 15.74 4.58 -9.24
CA VAL A 41 14.89 5.80 -9.23
C VAL A 41 14.77 6.38 -7.82
N TYR A 42 14.72 5.50 -6.82
CA TYR A 42 14.62 5.88 -5.42
C TYR A 42 15.98 6.04 -4.74
N GLY A 43 17.08 5.71 -5.43
CA GLY A 43 18.43 5.79 -4.90
C GLY A 43 18.72 4.81 -3.76
N VAL A 44 17.93 3.74 -3.66
CA VAL A 44 18.03 2.71 -2.62
C VAL A 44 18.42 1.38 -3.25
N THR A 45 19.01 0.48 -2.48
CA THR A 45 19.31 -0.88 -2.93
C THR A 45 18.31 -1.89 -2.38
N GLY A 46 18.27 -3.09 -2.96
CA GLY A 46 17.49 -4.18 -2.39
C GLY A 46 17.95 -4.54 -0.97
N GLN A 47 19.24 -4.33 -0.66
CA GLN A 47 19.76 -4.52 0.69
C GLN A 47 19.32 -3.43 1.66
N ASP A 48 19.24 -2.16 1.22
CA ASP A 48 18.67 -1.08 2.04
C ASP A 48 17.24 -1.37 2.47
N LEU A 49 16.42 -1.93 1.58
CA LEU A 49 15.05 -2.31 1.92
C LEU A 49 15.02 -3.39 3.00
N VAL A 50 15.89 -4.39 2.91
CA VAL A 50 15.99 -5.47 3.90
C VAL A 50 16.50 -4.92 5.23
N ASP A 51 17.56 -4.12 5.21
CA ASP A 51 18.17 -3.51 6.41
C ASP A 51 17.19 -2.58 7.13
N PHE A 52 16.36 -1.85 6.38
CA PHE A 52 15.27 -1.04 6.93
C PHE A 52 14.22 -1.89 7.66
N ILE A 53 13.77 -2.99 7.06
CA ILE A 53 12.83 -3.92 7.72
C ILE A 53 13.48 -4.59 8.94
N GLU A 54 14.77 -4.95 8.88
CA GLU A 54 15.45 -5.56 10.03
C GLU A 54 15.65 -4.55 11.17
N THR A 55 15.91 -3.28 10.85
CA THR A 55 16.09 -2.20 11.83
C THR A 55 14.77 -1.82 12.49
N HIS A 56 13.70 -1.67 11.72
CA HIS A 56 12.39 -1.23 12.23
C HIS A 56 11.44 -2.40 12.55
N GLY A 57 11.83 -3.63 12.22
CA GLY A 57 10.99 -4.83 12.32
C GLY A 57 10.66 -5.25 13.76
N GLU A 58 11.44 -4.82 14.75
CA GLU A 58 11.08 -5.02 16.16
C GLU A 58 9.91 -4.12 16.60
N ASP A 59 9.72 -3.01 15.89
CA ASP A 59 8.73 -1.99 16.22
C ASP A 59 7.41 -2.30 15.48
N VAL A 60 6.61 -3.15 16.11
CA VAL A 60 5.36 -3.68 15.53
C VAL A 60 4.36 -2.57 15.21
N GLU A 61 4.27 -1.53 16.05
CA GLU A 61 3.38 -0.38 15.83
C GLU A 61 3.81 0.40 14.59
N PHE A 62 5.10 0.70 14.46
CA PHE A 62 5.66 1.35 13.27
C PHE A 62 5.46 0.50 12.00
N MET A 63 5.73 -0.79 12.06
CA MET A 63 5.56 -1.69 10.92
C MET A 63 4.09 -1.82 10.51
N ASN A 64 3.16 -1.81 11.48
CA ASN A 64 1.73 -1.84 11.17
C ASN A 64 1.26 -0.54 10.47
N ASP A 65 1.71 0.63 10.94
CA ASP A 65 1.43 1.91 10.28
C ASP A 65 2.06 1.97 8.88
N LEU A 66 3.28 1.44 8.74
CA LEU A 66 3.97 1.32 7.46
C LEU A 66 3.20 0.45 6.47
N TRP A 67 2.80 -0.75 6.87
CA TRP A 67 2.05 -1.65 6.00
C TRP A 67 0.66 -1.10 5.66
N THR A 68 -0.03 -0.50 6.62
CA THR A 68 -1.34 0.13 6.39
C THR A 68 -1.25 1.23 5.33
N GLU A 69 -0.22 2.08 5.40
CA GLU A 69 0.04 3.12 4.40
C GLU A 69 0.43 2.53 3.04
N VAL A 70 1.25 1.47 3.01
CA VAL A 70 1.60 0.76 1.77
C VAL A 70 0.33 0.17 1.12
N GLU A 71 -0.53 -0.50 1.88
CA GLU A 71 -1.78 -1.07 1.38
C GLU A 71 -2.72 0.02 0.85
N ALA A 72 -2.93 1.10 1.62
CA ALA A 72 -3.78 2.21 1.19
C ALA A 72 -3.31 2.82 -0.15
N ARG A 73 -2.00 3.04 -0.29
CA ARG A 73 -1.44 3.59 -1.55
C ARG A 73 -1.47 2.58 -2.70
N LEU A 74 -1.27 1.30 -2.41
CA LEU A 74 -1.34 0.24 -3.41
C LEU A 74 -2.77 0.15 -3.97
N ILE A 75 -3.77 0.12 -3.09
CA ILE A 75 -5.20 0.09 -3.44
C ILE A 75 -5.54 1.30 -4.30
N VAL A 76 -5.23 2.53 -3.85
CA VAL A 76 -5.50 3.76 -4.61
C VAL A 76 -4.85 3.75 -6.01
N ARG A 77 -3.64 3.21 -6.15
CA ARG A 77 -2.99 3.11 -7.47
C ARG A 77 -3.59 2.03 -8.37
N LEU A 78 -4.06 0.93 -7.78
CA LEU A 78 -4.73 -0.14 -8.51
C LEU A 78 -6.14 0.29 -8.95
N GLU A 79 -6.92 0.91 -8.06
CA GLU A 79 -8.22 1.51 -8.38
C GLU A 79 -8.10 2.61 -9.45
N ARG A 80 -7.02 3.42 -9.42
CA ARG A 80 -6.77 4.38 -10.51
C ARG A 80 -6.49 3.71 -11.85
N SER A 81 -6.03 2.47 -11.84
CA SER A 81 -5.71 1.69 -13.04
C SER A 81 -6.90 0.85 -13.52
N ASP A 82 -7.84 0.52 -12.62
CA ASP A 82 -9.10 -0.16 -12.88
C ASP A 82 -10.29 0.70 -12.39
N PRO A 83 -10.95 1.49 -13.27
CA PRO A 83 -12.05 2.38 -12.88
C PRO A 83 -13.36 1.68 -12.47
N ASP A 84 -13.37 0.36 -12.30
CA ASP A 84 -14.57 -0.48 -12.10
C ASP A 84 -14.62 -1.14 -10.71
N ALA A 85 -13.75 -0.78 -9.76
CA ALA A 85 -13.75 -1.31 -8.39
C ALA A 85 -14.29 -0.31 -7.35
N ASP A 86 -15.34 0.44 -7.69
CA ASP A 86 -16.17 1.15 -6.70
C ASP A 86 -17.34 0.23 -6.31
N GLU A 87 -17.09 -0.76 -5.46
CA GLU A 87 -18.16 -1.54 -4.82
C GLU A 87 -17.93 -1.67 -3.31
N GLY A 88 -18.38 -0.64 -2.60
CA GLY A 88 -19.21 -0.83 -1.41
C GLY A 88 -18.49 -1.03 -0.08
N LEU A 89 -17.84 -0.01 0.45
CA LEU A 89 -17.91 0.22 1.89
C LEU A 89 -19.25 0.90 2.18
N ASP A 90 -20.31 0.08 2.19
CA ASP A 90 -21.58 0.45 2.78
C ASP A 90 -21.34 0.59 4.29
N ASP A 91 -20.99 1.81 4.67
CA ASP A 91 -21.10 2.29 6.05
C ASP A 91 -22.60 2.33 6.37
N SER A 92 -23.21 1.16 6.61
CA SER A 92 -24.58 1.06 7.13
C SER A 92 -24.59 1.39 8.62
N GLU A 93 -24.20 2.62 8.94
CA GLU A 93 -24.55 3.25 10.20
C GLU A 93 -25.74 4.21 9.96
N GLU A 94 -26.89 3.66 9.54
CA GLU A 94 -28.18 4.35 9.63
C GLU A 94 -28.83 4.01 10.99
N PHE A 95 -28.38 4.71 12.02
CA PHE A 95 -29.25 5.07 13.13
C PHE A 95 -30.30 6.07 12.62
N GLY A 96 -31.58 5.72 12.60
CA GLY A 96 -32.61 6.75 12.39
C GLY A 96 -34.04 6.32 12.11
N THR A 97 -34.83 6.23 13.18
CA THR A 97 -36.20 6.79 13.26
C THR A 97 -37.30 6.22 12.36
N GLY A 98 -38.12 5.37 12.99
CA GLY A 98 -39.60 5.38 13.00
C GLY A 98 -40.40 5.86 11.79
N ASP A 99 -41.27 4.98 11.30
CA ASP A 99 -42.61 5.29 10.79
C ASP A 99 -43.39 3.96 10.81
N ASP A 100 -44.29 3.74 11.76
CA ASP A 100 -45.75 3.95 11.62
C ASP A 100 -46.35 3.40 10.31
N GLY A 101 -47.36 2.54 10.42
CA GLY A 101 -48.32 2.35 9.33
C GLY A 101 -48.56 0.92 8.82
N VAL A 102 -49.64 0.34 9.34
CA VAL A 102 -50.74 -0.31 8.59
C VAL A 102 -50.56 -1.71 7.93
N PHE A 103 -51.11 -2.72 8.64
CA PHE A 103 -52.10 -3.75 8.24
C PHE A 103 -52.11 -4.35 6.81
N PRO A 104 -52.46 -5.64 6.65
CA PRO A 104 -53.83 -6.16 6.88
C PRO A 104 -54.03 -7.12 8.06
#